data_AF-A0A0Q6B6U1-F1
#
_entry.id   AF-A0A0Q6B6U1-F1
#
_cell.length_a   1.000
_cell.length_b   1.000
_cell.length_c   1.000
_cell.angle_alpha   90.00
_cell.angle_beta   90.00
_cell.angle_gamma   90.00
#
_symmetry.space_group_name_H-M   'P 1'
#
loop_
_entity.id
_entity.type
_entity.pdbx_description
1 polymer ?
#
loop_
_entity_poly.entity_id
_entity_poly.type
_entity_poly.pdbx_seq_one_letter_code
_entity_poly.pdbx_strand_id
1 'polypeptide(L)'
;MTTTSTLISLVTAVALGAGLAGCTSASSTSDPGPSATTTSTTTAPPPGGPSTAGGDSTATDPADDTCVDGFAWMTFGDDELRTKTLPDGCDTVIVDGSDAELTLGPTRVVVVMGDRNTVDVPRVDQVDAMGDDNTIRLEADTDPVLNTDGTGNVITTR
;
A
#
# COMPACT_ATOMS: atom_id res chain seq x y z
N MET A 1 23.75 1.95 63.02
CA MET A 1 22.81 0.82 62.93
C MET A 1 23.34 -0.16 61.90
N THR A 2 23.71 -1.36 62.35
CA THR A 2 23.81 -2.64 61.60
C THR A 2 22.50 -2.90 60.84
N THR A 3 22.34 -3.71 59.78
CA THR A 3 22.80 -5.10 59.44
C THR A 3 22.18 -5.36 58.03
N THR A 4 22.92 -5.76 56.99
CA THR A 4 23.11 -7.14 56.46
C THR A 4 21.89 -7.83 55.81
N SER A 5 22.16 -8.43 54.63
CA SER A 5 21.46 -9.55 53.95
C SER A 5 20.06 -9.26 53.36
N THR A 6 19.67 -9.81 52.20
CA THR A 6 19.75 -11.24 51.83
C THR A 6 19.58 -11.44 50.31
N LEU A 7 20.28 -12.46 49.79
CA LEU A 7 20.07 -13.16 48.51
C LEU A 7 18.61 -13.62 48.34
N ILE A 8 18.19 -13.97 47.10
CA ILE A 8 17.55 -15.26 46.71
C ILE A 8 16.70 -15.11 45.42
N SER A 9 16.99 -15.99 44.44
CA SER A 9 16.08 -16.58 43.42
C SER A 9 15.64 -15.73 42.21
N LEU A 10 15.36 -16.26 41.01
CA LEU A 10 15.14 -17.64 40.57
C LEU A 10 15.19 -17.71 39.01
N VAL A 11 15.41 -18.92 38.51
CA VAL A 11 14.86 -19.51 37.26
C VAL A 11 15.47 -19.14 35.89
N THR A 12 16.18 -20.16 35.41
CA THR A 12 16.41 -20.65 34.05
C THR A 12 15.15 -20.62 33.16
N ALA A 13 15.24 -20.05 31.96
CA ALA A 13 14.33 -20.33 30.86
C ALA A 13 15.10 -20.99 29.71
N VAL A 14 14.82 -22.27 29.47
CA VAL A 14 15.22 -23.01 28.28
C VAL A 14 13.98 -23.11 27.39
N ALA A 15 14.06 -22.58 26.17
CA ALA A 15 13.34 -23.10 25.00
C ALA A 15 13.94 -22.49 23.73
N LEU A 16 14.90 -23.20 23.14
CA LEU A 16 15.32 -22.96 21.76
C LEU A 16 14.28 -23.63 20.84
N GLY A 17 13.60 -22.83 20.04
CA GLY A 17 12.77 -23.30 18.94
C GLY A 17 13.60 -23.70 17.72
N ALA A 18 13.03 -24.58 16.89
CA ALA A 18 13.17 -24.61 15.43
C ALA A 18 12.46 -25.85 14.88
N GLY A 19 11.57 -25.67 13.91
CA GLY A 19 10.99 -26.78 13.16
C GLY A 19 9.68 -26.50 12.43
N LEU A 20 9.55 -25.39 11.69
CA LEU A 20 8.57 -25.30 10.61
C LEU A 20 9.30 -25.55 9.29
N ALA A 21 9.18 -26.77 8.77
CA ALA A 21 9.51 -27.08 7.39
C ALA A 21 8.53 -28.15 6.89
N GLY A 22 7.72 -27.80 5.89
CA GLY A 22 7.09 -28.80 5.03
C GLY A 22 5.58 -28.72 4.87
N CYS A 23 5.03 -27.58 4.41
CA CYS A 23 3.83 -27.61 3.57
C CYS A 23 4.26 -27.27 2.14
N THR A 24 4.79 -28.27 1.45
CA THR A 24 4.96 -28.21 -0.01
C THR A 24 3.77 -28.89 -0.67
N SER A 25 3.34 -28.31 -1.79
CA SER A 25 2.39 -28.80 -2.80
C SER A 25 0.95 -28.28 -2.67
N ALA A 26 0.72 -27.03 -3.08
CA ALA A 26 -0.53 -26.68 -3.74
C ALA A 26 -0.41 -27.14 -5.21
N SER A 27 -0.89 -28.36 -5.46
CA SER A 27 -1.04 -28.92 -6.80
C SER A 27 -2.01 -28.06 -7.59
N SER A 28 -1.56 -27.59 -8.76
CA SER A 28 -2.43 -27.06 -9.80
C SER A 28 -3.40 -28.15 -10.25
N THR A 29 -4.69 -27.93 -10.09
CA THR A 29 -5.72 -28.66 -10.84
C THR A 29 -6.54 -27.66 -11.61
N SER A 30 -6.29 -27.61 -12.90
CA SER A 30 -7.21 -27.08 -13.92
C SER A 30 -8.59 -27.70 -13.74
N ASP A 31 -9.63 -26.88 -13.72
CA ASP A 31 -10.99 -27.35 -13.92
C ASP A 31 -11.59 -26.63 -15.15
N PRO A 32 -11.93 -27.35 -16.24
CA PRO A 32 -12.67 -26.81 -17.36
C PRO A 32 -14.15 -26.63 -16.96
N GLY A 33 -14.68 -25.43 -17.16
CA GLY A 33 -16.07 -25.13 -16.81
C GLY A 33 -17.11 -25.92 -17.60
N PRO A 34 -18.38 -25.81 -17.21
CA PRO A 34 -19.48 -25.95 -18.15
C PRO A 34 -20.28 -24.65 -18.30
N SER A 35 -20.57 -24.37 -19.57
CA SER A 35 -21.55 -23.44 -20.14
C SER A 35 -22.73 -23.04 -19.26
N ALA A 36 -23.03 -21.73 -19.26
CA ALA A 36 -24.40 -21.24 -19.18
C ALA A 36 -24.62 -20.20 -20.29
N THR A 37 -25.42 -20.62 -21.28
CA THR A 37 -25.93 -19.87 -22.42
C THR A 37 -26.83 -18.71 -21.98
N THR A 38 -26.59 -17.50 -22.49
CA THR A 38 -27.67 -16.52 -22.74
C THR A 38 -27.48 -15.81 -24.08
N THR A 39 -28.63 -15.57 -24.68
CA THR A 39 -28.94 -15.32 -26.09
C THR A 39 -28.44 -13.97 -26.65
N SER A 40 -28.18 -14.02 -27.96
CA SER A 40 -27.77 -12.98 -28.92
C SER A 40 -28.59 -11.68 -28.97
N THR A 41 -27.91 -10.59 -29.32
CA THR A 41 -28.14 -9.61 -30.43
C THR A 41 -27.34 -8.34 -30.08
N THR A 42 -26.50 -7.72 -30.92
CA THR A 42 -26.87 -6.97 -32.14
C THR A 42 -25.57 -6.46 -32.81
N THR A 43 -25.45 -6.67 -34.13
CA THR A 43 -24.69 -5.91 -35.16
C THR A 43 -23.22 -5.50 -34.94
N ALA A 44 -22.32 -6.17 -35.67
CA ALA A 44 -20.94 -5.74 -35.91
C ALA A 44 -20.87 -4.58 -36.95
N PRO A 45 -20.05 -3.52 -36.74
CA PRO A 45 -19.68 -2.58 -37.79
C PRO A 45 -18.57 -3.17 -38.71
N PRO A 46 -18.48 -2.73 -39.97
CA PRO A 46 -17.57 -3.29 -40.98
C PRO A 46 -16.08 -2.97 -40.72
N PRO A 47 -15.14 -3.77 -41.27
CA PRO A 47 -13.71 -3.53 -41.13
C PRO A 47 -13.29 -2.44 -42.12
N GLY A 48 -12.83 -1.29 -41.62
CA GLY A 48 -12.40 -0.21 -42.51
C GLY A 48 -11.96 1.04 -41.76
N GLY A 49 -10.72 1.05 -41.31
CA GLY A 49 -10.02 2.25 -40.85
C GLY A 49 -8.63 1.87 -40.34
N PRO A 50 -7.56 2.59 -40.70
CA PRO A 50 -6.25 2.32 -40.12
C PRO A 50 -6.32 2.69 -38.65
N SER A 51 -6.36 1.67 -37.77
CA SER A 51 -6.02 1.87 -36.36
C SER A 51 -4.56 2.30 -36.33
N THR A 52 -4.32 3.60 -36.18
CA THR A 52 -3.07 4.11 -35.65
C THR A 52 -3.00 3.68 -34.18
N ALA A 53 -2.72 2.40 -33.95
CA ALA A 53 -2.15 1.93 -32.70
C ALA A 53 -0.69 2.40 -32.70
N GLY A 54 -0.52 3.69 -32.42
CA GLY A 54 0.75 4.38 -32.35
C GLY A 54 0.79 5.10 -31.03
N GLY A 55 1.03 4.34 -29.98
CA GLY A 55 1.34 4.81 -28.65
C GLY A 55 2.11 3.68 -28.01
N ASP A 56 3.40 3.58 -28.34
CA ASP A 56 4.35 2.86 -27.50
C ASP A 56 4.24 3.49 -26.11
N SER A 57 3.45 2.90 -25.23
CA SER A 57 3.59 3.12 -23.80
C SER A 57 4.91 2.46 -23.42
N THR A 58 6.01 3.17 -23.66
CA THR A 58 7.22 2.97 -22.84
C THR A 58 6.74 3.13 -21.41
N ALA A 59 6.64 2.01 -20.69
CA ALA A 59 6.53 2.04 -19.24
C ALA A 59 7.79 2.75 -18.76
N THR A 60 7.69 4.06 -18.58
CA THR A 60 8.64 4.82 -17.78
C THR A 60 8.60 4.18 -16.40
N ASP A 61 9.76 3.81 -15.87
CA ASP A 61 9.86 3.36 -14.48
C ASP A 61 9.15 4.38 -13.59
N PRO A 62 8.37 3.95 -12.58
CA PRO A 62 7.68 4.88 -11.71
C PRO A 62 8.70 5.87 -11.14
N ALA A 63 8.36 7.15 -11.17
CA ALA A 63 9.25 8.16 -10.67
C ALA A 63 9.29 8.10 -9.14
N ASP A 64 10.43 7.64 -8.63
CA ASP A 64 10.68 7.64 -7.20
C ASP A 64 10.84 9.07 -6.68
N ASP A 65 10.22 9.36 -5.54
CA ASP A 65 10.40 10.62 -4.79
C ASP A 65 10.02 11.90 -5.54
N THR A 66 9.39 11.78 -6.71
CA THR A 66 8.97 12.92 -7.53
C THR A 66 7.73 12.60 -8.36
N CYS A 67 6.93 13.62 -8.66
CA CYS A 67 5.74 13.47 -9.48
C CYS A 67 6.11 13.57 -10.96
N VAL A 68 5.99 12.47 -11.70
CA VAL A 68 6.18 12.42 -13.16
C VAL A 68 4.90 11.88 -13.78
N ASP A 69 4.36 12.60 -14.76
CA ASP A 69 3.15 12.22 -15.47
C ASP A 69 1.93 11.95 -14.54
N GLY A 70 1.88 12.62 -13.40
CA GLY A 70 0.81 12.48 -12.41
C GLY A 70 0.96 11.29 -11.47
N PHE A 71 2.09 10.58 -11.50
CA PHE A 71 2.39 9.49 -10.58
C PHE A 71 3.68 9.77 -9.80
N ALA A 72 3.65 9.48 -8.50
CA ALA A 72 4.83 9.50 -7.64
C ALA A 72 4.90 8.22 -6.81
N TRP A 73 6.06 7.57 -6.80
CA TRP A 73 6.31 6.37 -6.01
C TRP A 73 7.21 6.69 -4.82
N MET A 74 6.69 6.47 -3.62
CA MET A 74 7.35 6.77 -2.36
C MET A 74 7.78 5.45 -1.74
N THR A 75 8.93 4.95 -2.18
CA THR A 75 9.53 3.72 -1.63
C THR A 75 10.12 4.00 -0.24
N PHE A 76 10.02 3.05 0.69
CA PHE A 76 10.61 3.10 2.02
C PHE A 76 11.27 1.76 2.35
N GLY A 77 12.43 1.53 1.74
CA GLY A 77 13.27 0.36 2.00
C GLY A 77 14.09 0.45 3.31
N ASP A 78 14.79 -0.64 3.64
CA ASP A 78 15.62 -0.73 4.85
C ASP A 78 16.76 0.31 4.90
N ASP A 79 17.33 0.62 3.74
CA ASP A 79 18.43 1.59 3.60
C ASP A 79 17.95 3.00 3.21
N GLU A 80 16.63 3.24 3.16
CA GLU A 80 16.05 4.52 2.76
C GLU A 80 15.65 5.41 3.93
N LEU A 81 15.49 6.70 3.63
CA LEU A 81 14.94 7.65 4.58
C LEU A 81 13.50 7.27 4.92
N ARG A 82 13.22 7.11 6.21
CA ARG A 82 11.87 6.86 6.73
C ARG A 82 10.97 8.09 6.69
N THR A 83 11.53 9.28 6.48
CA THR A 83 10.75 10.52 6.31
C THR A 83 11.01 11.11 4.92
N LYS A 84 9.94 11.31 4.15
CA LYS A 84 9.99 11.92 2.81
C LYS A 84 8.91 12.99 2.66
N THR A 85 9.10 13.87 1.67
CA THR A 85 8.17 14.98 1.41
C THR A 85 7.97 15.19 -0.08
N LEU A 86 6.73 15.39 -0.52
CA LEU A 86 6.37 15.77 -1.87
C LEU A 86 5.47 17.01 -1.83
N PRO A 87 6.03 18.22 -1.65
CA PRO A 87 5.27 19.43 -1.32
C PRO A 87 4.35 19.91 -2.44
N ASP A 88 4.71 19.65 -3.70
CA ASP A 88 3.89 20.03 -4.85
C ASP A 88 2.68 19.09 -5.04
N GLY A 89 2.66 17.96 -4.33
CA GLY A 89 1.64 16.92 -4.50
C GLY A 89 1.79 16.16 -5.82
N CYS A 90 0.83 15.27 -6.09
CA CYS A 90 0.74 14.54 -7.35
C CYS A 90 -0.71 14.08 -7.58
N ASP A 91 -1.07 13.64 -8.79
CA ASP A 91 -2.42 13.08 -8.98
C ASP A 91 -2.55 11.77 -8.19
N THR A 92 -1.59 10.86 -8.35
CA THR A 92 -1.53 9.59 -7.62
C THR A 92 -0.21 9.46 -6.90
N VAL A 93 -0.26 9.20 -5.60
CA VAL A 93 0.91 8.90 -4.78
C VAL A 93 0.79 7.49 -4.25
N ILE A 94 1.85 6.71 -4.42
CA ILE A 94 1.92 5.32 -3.95
C ILE A 94 3.00 5.26 -2.88
N VAL A 95 2.61 4.85 -1.67
CA VAL A 95 3.48 4.68 -0.51
C VAL A 95 3.80 3.20 -0.42
N ASP A 96 5.04 2.83 -0.66
CA ASP A 96 5.49 1.44 -0.67
C ASP A 96 6.55 1.22 0.41
N GLY A 97 6.20 0.46 1.44
CA GLY A 97 7.04 0.19 2.59
C GLY A 97 6.34 0.46 3.92
N SER A 98 7.10 0.35 5.02
CA SER A 98 6.55 0.38 6.37
C SER A 98 7.31 1.33 7.29
N ASP A 99 6.66 1.74 8.38
CA ASP A 99 7.22 2.65 9.40
C ASP A 99 7.70 3.98 8.80
N ALA A 100 6.98 4.49 7.80
CA ALA A 100 7.31 5.71 7.10
C ALA A 100 6.52 6.92 7.61
N GLU A 101 7.09 8.11 7.42
CA GLU A 101 6.45 9.40 7.54
C GLU A 101 6.53 10.13 6.19
N LEU A 102 5.37 10.52 5.66
CA LEU A 102 5.28 11.17 4.37
C LEU A 102 4.45 12.44 4.48
N THR A 103 5.02 13.58 4.08
CA THR A 103 4.27 14.84 3.93
C THR A 103 4.01 15.11 2.46
N LEU A 104 2.74 15.23 2.10
CA LEU A 104 2.28 15.46 0.73
C LEU A 104 1.71 16.86 0.57
N GLY A 105 1.82 17.40 -0.63
CA GLY A 105 0.94 18.46 -1.12
C GLY A 105 -0.45 17.93 -1.48
N PRO A 106 -1.33 18.77 -2.02
CA PRO A 106 -2.64 18.35 -2.50
C PRO A 106 -2.51 17.18 -3.48
N THR A 107 -3.19 16.07 -3.19
CA THR A 107 -3.07 14.83 -3.95
C THR A 107 -4.47 14.32 -4.28
N ARG A 108 -4.68 13.65 -5.42
CA ARG A 108 -6.02 13.14 -5.74
C ARG A 108 -6.26 11.76 -5.11
N VAL A 109 -5.30 10.85 -5.30
CA VAL A 109 -5.35 9.47 -4.81
C VAL A 109 -4.08 9.16 -4.05
N VAL A 110 -4.23 8.63 -2.82
CA VAL A 110 -3.12 8.10 -2.03
C VAL A 110 -3.33 6.61 -1.84
N VAL A 111 -2.37 5.82 -2.27
CA VAL A 111 -2.35 4.36 -2.07
C VAL A 111 -1.25 4.03 -1.08
N VAL A 112 -1.59 3.32 0.00
CA VAL A 112 -0.65 2.91 1.05
C VAL A 112 -0.48 1.40 1.01
N MET A 113 0.65 0.98 0.46
CA MET A 113 1.11 -0.40 0.35
C MET A 113 2.18 -0.67 1.42
N GLY A 114 1.70 -0.94 2.63
CA GLY A 114 2.55 -1.31 3.76
C GLY A 114 1.96 -0.82 5.08
N ASP A 115 2.74 -0.98 6.15
CA ASP A 115 2.18 -0.93 7.51
C ASP A 115 2.79 0.19 8.36
N ARG A 116 2.02 0.67 9.33
CA ARG A 116 2.47 1.68 10.31
C ARG A 116 2.99 2.97 9.67
N ASN A 117 2.50 3.32 8.49
CA ASN A 117 2.87 4.55 7.82
C ASN A 117 2.04 5.72 8.34
N THR A 118 2.65 6.89 8.36
CA THR A 118 2.01 8.15 8.69
C THR A 118 2.05 9.06 7.47
N VAL A 119 0.90 9.43 6.93
CA VAL A 119 0.79 10.32 5.76
C VAL A 119 0.07 11.61 6.19
N ASP A 120 0.73 12.76 6.06
CA ASP A 120 0.10 14.07 6.16
C ASP A 120 -0.18 14.57 4.75
N VAL A 121 -1.46 14.75 4.42
CA VAL A 121 -1.89 15.23 3.12
C VAL A 121 -2.98 16.28 3.32
N PRO A 122 -2.80 17.51 2.81
CA PRO A 122 -3.72 18.59 3.12
C PRO A 122 -5.12 18.34 2.55
N ARG A 123 -5.17 17.78 1.33
CA ARG A 123 -6.41 17.42 0.66
C ARG A 123 -6.19 16.17 -0.17
N VAL A 124 -7.14 15.24 -0.07
CA VAL A 124 -7.19 14.04 -0.88
C VAL A 124 -8.62 13.73 -1.27
N ASP A 125 -8.83 13.16 -2.46
CA ASP A 125 -10.17 12.74 -2.90
C ASP A 125 -10.40 11.24 -2.61
N GLN A 126 -9.34 10.42 -2.61
CA GLN A 126 -9.40 9.00 -2.30
C GLN A 126 -8.15 8.51 -1.55
N VAL A 127 -8.37 7.67 -0.53
CA VAL A 127 -7.30 6.97 0.20
C VAL A 127 -7.56 5.47 0.14
N ASP A 128 -6.60 4.74 -0.39
CA ASP A 128 -6.57 3.28 -0.42
C ASP A 128 -5.50 2.79 0.55
N ALA A 129 -5.89 2.36 1.75
CA ALA A 129 -4.97 1.81 2.75
C ALA A 129 -5.04 0.28 2.72
N MET A 130 -4.07 -0.34 2.07
CA MET A 130 -4.03 -1.79 1.88
C MET A 130 -3.36 -2.51 3.06
N GLY A 131 -2.38 -1.88 3.71
CA GLY A 131 -1.71 -2.44 4.88
C GLY A 131 -2.36 -2.04 6.21
N ASP A 132 -1.73 -2.45 7.31
CA ASP A 132 -2.23 -2.34 8.68
C ASP A 132 -1.67 -1.11 9.44
N ASP A 133 -2.42 -0.63 10.43
CA ASP A 133 -2.00 0.39 11.40
C ASP A 133 -1.50 1.72 10.78
N ASN A 134 -1.97 2.07 9.58
CA ASN A 134 -1.59 3.32 8.93
C ASN A 134 -2.38 4.51 9.50
N THR A 135 -1.73 5.66 9.61
CA THR A 135 -2.33 6.92 10.05
C THR A 135 -2.33 7.93 8.92
N ILE A 136 -3.51 8.40 8.50
CA ILE A 136 -3.66 9.45 7.48
C ILE A 136 -4.21 10.71 8.13
N ARG A 137 -3.48 11.83 8.00
CA ARG A 137 -3.84 13.15 8.53
C ARG A 137 -4.27 14.07 7.40
N LEU A 138 -5.47 14.62 7.53
CA LEU A 138 -6.13 15.48 6.56
C LEU A 138 -6.37 16.87 7.15
N GLU A 139 -6.43 17.92 6.34
CA GLU A 139 -6.96 19.20 6.83
C GLU A 139 -8.46 19.08 7.13
N ALA A 140 -8.95 19.93 8.02
CA ALA A 140 -10.37 20.10 8.27
C ALA A 140 -11.18 20.28 6.97
N ASP A 141 -12.44 19.84 7.00
CA ASP A 141 -13.41 19.94 5.88
C ASP A 141 -13.08 19.08 4.64
N THR A 142 -12.25 18.05 4.77
CA THR A 142 -12.01 17.03 3.74
C THR A 142 -12.86 15.78 3.98
N ASP A 143 -13.49 15.25 2.93
CA ASP A 143 -14.30 14.02 2.97
C ASP A 143 -13.88 13.08 1.81
N PRO A 144 -12.75 12.37 1.95
CA PRO A 144 -12.26 11.49 0.90
C PRO A 144 -13.02 10.16 0.89
N VAL A 145 -13.02 9.50 -0.27
CA VAL A 145 -13.40 8.09 -0.35
C VAL A 145 -12.32 7.27 0.33
N LEU A 146 -12.71 6.50 1.35
CA LEU A 146 -11.79 5.63 2.09
C LEU A 146 -12.02 4.18 1.69
N ASN A 147 -10.98 3.54 1.17
CA ASN A 147 -10.94 2.10 0.97
C ASN A 147 -9.83 1.51 1.83
N THR A 148 -10.20 0.93 2.96
CA THR A 148 -9.26 0.34 3.90
C THR A 148 -9.43 -1.17 3.91
N ASP A 149 -8.48 -1.90 3.34
CA ASP A 149 -8.48 -3.36 3.33
C ASP A 149 -7.77 -3.93 4.56
N GLY A 150 -6.77 -3.19 5.09
CA GLY A 150 -6.07 -3.52 6.32
C GLY A 150 -6.78 -3.09 7.60
N THR A 151 -6.32 -3.61 8.72
CA THR A 151 -6.81 -3.40 10.08
C THR A 151 -6.08 -2.27 10.79
N GLY A 152 -6.73 -1.62 11.77
CA GLY A 152 -6.08 -0.61 12.62
C GLY A 152 -5.79 0.74 11.95
N ASN A 153 -6.16 0.92 10.68
CA ASN A 153 -5.98 2.18 9.96
C ASN A 153 -6.81 3.31 10.61
N VAL A 154 -6.18 4.47 10.80
CA VAL A 154 -6.76 5.66 11.44
C VAL A 154 -6.71 6.83 10.47
N ILE A 155 -7.86 7.46 10.23
CA ILE A 155 -7.96 8.69 9.45
C ILE A 155 -8.39 9.80 10.40
N THR A 156 -7.61 10.88 10.47
CA THR A 156 -7.87 12.02 11.36
C THR A 156 -7.81 13.33 10.59
N THR A 157 -8.66 14.28 10.96
CA THR A 157 -8.56 15.68 10.53
C THR A 157 -7.79 16.50 11.57
N ARG A 158 -6.97 17.45 11.13
CA ARG A 158 -6.23 18.40 11.99
C ARG A 158 -6.81 19.81 11.97
#